data_AF-A0A3B6GPA6-F1
#
_entry.id   AF-A0A3B6GPA6-F1
#
_cell.length_a   1.000
_cell.length_b   1.000
_cell.length_c   1.000
_cell.angle_alpha   90.00
_cell.angle_beta   90.00
_cell.angle_gamma   90.00
#
_symmetry.space_group_name_H-M   'P 1'
#
loop_
_entity.id
_entity.type
_entity.pdbx_description
1 polymer ?
#
loop_
_entity_poly.entity_id
_entity_poly.type
_entity_poly.pdbx_seq_one_letter_code
_entity_poly.pdbx_strand_id
1 'polypeptide(L)'
;MIVTPADVPHSWAIPSLGVKCDAVPGRSNLTSISVQREGVYYGQCSEIRGTNHAFTPIVVEAVTLKDYADWVSNQLILQTN
;
A
#
# COMPACT_ATOMS: atom_id res chain seq x y z
N MET A 1 6.26 -3.52 -6.01
CA MET A 1 5.61 -2.27 -5.58
C MET A 1 6.64 -1.15 -5.58
N ILE A 2 6.33 0.01 -6.19
CA ILE A 2 7.18 1.20 -6.16
C ILE A 2 6.59 2.17 -5.13
N VAL A 3 7.43 2.71 -4.26
CA VAL A 3 7.06 3.62 -3.16
C VAL A 3 7.78 4.95 -3.38
N THR A 4 7.01 6.02 -3.60
CA THR A 4 7.52 7.37 -3.85
C THR A 4 6.52 8.40 -3.30
N PRO A 5 6.95 9.49 -2.65
CA PRO A 5 6.06 10.54 -2.16
C PRO A 5 5.82 11.60 -3.23
N ALA A 6 4.70 12.32 -3.12
CA ALA A 6 4.43 13.49 -3.95
C ALA A 6 4.99 14.80 -3.36
N ASP A 7 5.21 14.85 -2.05
CA ASP A 7 5.48 16.08 -1.29
C ASP A 7 6.66 15.93 -0.30
N VAL A 8 6.41 15.40 0.90
CA VAL A 8 7.35 15.25 2.00
C VAL A 8 7.63 13.77 2.24
N PRO A 9 8.65 13.40 3.04
CA PRO A 9 8.91 12.01 3.35
C PRO A 9 7.71 11.32 4.01
N HIS A 10 7.43 10.09 3.56
CA HIS A 10 6.49 9.15 4.17
C HIS A 10 7.19 7.81 4.36
N SER A 11 6.54 6.86 5.03
CA SER A 11 7.00 5.49 5.05
C SER A 11 5.83 4.54 4.98
N TRP A 12 5.81 3.70 3.95
CA TRP A 12 4.80 2.67 3.78
C TRP A 12 5.21 1.46 4.61
N ALA A 13 4.42 1.11 5.63
CA ALA A 13 4.75 0.04 6.56
C ALA A 13 3.53 -0.82 6.90
N ILE A 14 3.72 -2.13 6.88
CA ILE A 14 2.74 -3.13 7.32
C ILE A 14 3.47 -4.10 8.27
N PRO A 15 3.34 -3.92 9.60
CA PRO A 15 4.13 -4.68 10.58
C PRO A 15 3.95 -6.19 10.49
N SER A 16 2.74 -6.67 10.26
CA SER A 16 2.42 -8.11 10.14
C SER A 16 3.04 -8.78 8.91
N LEU A 17 3.42 -8.00 7.90
CA LEU A 17 4.12 -8.47 6.70
C LEU A 17 5.64 -8.22 6.78
N GLY A 18 6.14 -7.68 7.89
CA GLY A 18 7.57 -7.41 8.10
C GLY A 18 8.15 -6.37 7.14
N VAL A 19 7.32 -5.49 6.58
CA VAL A 19 7.72 -4.53 5.55
C VAL A 19 7.63 -3.09 6.05
N LYS A 20 8.69 -2.34 5.81
CA LYS A 20 8.75 -0.88 5.93
C LYS A 20 9.58 -0.35 4.76
N CYS A 21 9.05 0.63 4.05
CA CYS A 21 9.73 1.24 2.91
C CYS A 21 9.49 2.75 2.91
N ASP A 22 10.56 3.52 3.06
CA ASP A 22 10.47 4.98 3.07
C ASP A 22 10.22 5.51 1.66
N ALA A 23 9.28 6.44 1.56
CA ALA A 23 9.03 7.26 0.38
C ALA A 23 9.78 8.58 0.59
N VAL A 24 10.85 8.83 -0.18
CA VAL A 24 11.66 10.06 -0.10
C VAL A 24 11.54 10.85 -1.40
N PRO A 25 11.26 12.17 -1.37
CA PRO A 25 11.14 12.97 -2.58
C PRO A 25 12.41 12.88 -3.44
N GLY A 26 12.24 12.72 -4.75
CA GLY A 26 13.36 12.54 -5.68
C GLY A 26 13.97 11.14 -5.73
N ARG A 27 13.45 10.16 -4.95
CA ARG A 27 13.86 8.75 -5.01
C ARG A 27 12.67 7.81 -5.00
N SER A 28 12.58 6.97 -6.03
CA SER A 28 11.63 5.85 -6.07
C SER A 28 12.26 4.61 -5.44
N ASN A 29 11.67 4.11 -4.35
CA ASN A 29 12.09 2.86 -3.74
C ASN A 29 11.27 1.68 -4.29
N LEU A 30 11.92 0.56 -4.63
CA LEU A 30 11.26 -0.66 -5.09
C LEU A 30 11.28 -1.70 -3.97
N THR A 31 10.14 -2.29 -3.65
CA THR A 31 10.02 -3.40 -2.71
C THR A 31 9.02 -4.43 -3.21
N SER A 32 9.15 -5.67 -2.75
CA SER A 32 8.23 -6.77 -3.02
C SER A 32 7.70 -7.32 -1.70
N ILE A 33 6.44 -7.74 -1.71
CA ILE A 33 5.81 -8.46 -0.61
C ILE A 33 5.26 -9.77 -1.17
N SER A 34 5.30 -10.82 -0.35
CA SER A 34 4.64 -12.09 -0.63
C SER A 34 3.76 -12.42 0.55
N VAL A 35 2.47 -12.62 0.29
CA VAL A 35 1.47 -12.91 1.31
C VAL A 35 1.02 -14.35 1.13
N GLN A 36 1.21 -15.17 2.16
CA GLN A 36 0.94 -16.61 2.09
C GLN A 36 -0.47 -16.99 2.56
N ARG A 37 -1.19 -16.07 3.18
CA ARG A 37 -2.52 -16.31 3.76
C ARG A 37 -3.45 -15.19 3.33
N GLU A 38 -4.68 -15.56 2.99
CA GLU A 38 -5.73 -14.57 2.75
C GLU A 38 -6.04 -13.82 4.05
N GLY A 39 -6.46 -12.57 3.90
CA GLY A 39 -6.83 -11.71 5.03
C GLY A 39 -6.55 -10.23 4.80
N VAL A 40 -6.91 -9.43 5.81
CA VAL A 40 -6.71 -7.98 5.81
C VAL A 40 -5.55 -7.61 6.72
N TYR A 41 -4.60 -6.87 6.16
CA TYR A 41 -3.39 -6.41 6.82
C TYR A 41 -3.40 -4.90 6.95
N TYR A 42 -3.17 -4.41 8.15
CA TYR A 42 -3.19 -2.98 8.46
C TYR A 42 -1.79 -2.43 8.65
N GLY A 43 -1.59 -1.22 8.15
CA GLY A 43 -0.37 -0.45 8.24
C GLY A 43 -0.65 1.00 8.57
N GLN A 44 0.41 1.74 8.87
CA GLN A 44 0.37 3.18 9.12
C GLN A 44 1.63 3.82 8.54
N CYS A 45 1.55 5.10 8.21
CA CYS A 45 2.75 5.84 7.88
C CYS A 45 3.74 5.80 9.06
N SER A 46 5.00 5.42 8.80
CA SER A 46 6.04 5.30 9.83
C SER A 46 7.15 6.36 9.76
N GLU A 47 6.86 7.49 9.08
CA GLU A 47 7.74 8.66 8.94
C GLU A 47 6.96 9.94 9.17
N ILE A 48 7.46 10.83 10.03
CA ILE A 48 6.71 12.00 10.49
C ILE A 48 6.55 13.04 9.38
N ARG A 49 5.29 13.38 9.05
CA ARG A 49 4.93 14.24 7.91
C ARG A 49 4.13 15.51 8.26
N GLY A 50 3.99 15.82 9.56
CA GLY A 50 3.20 16.95 10.06
C GLY A 50 1.96 16.54 10.88
N THR A 51 1.07 17.50 11.16
CA THR A 51 -0.03 17.35 12.15
C THR A 51 -0.97 16.18 11.87
N ASN A 52 -1.22 15.88 10.59
CA ASN A 52 -2.13 14.81 10.19
C ASN A 52 -1.43 13.46 9.94
N HIS A 53 -0.18 13.30 10.39
CA HIS A 53 0.61 12.09 10.17
C HIS A 53 -0.12 10.81 10.59
N ALA A 54 -0.80 10.83 11.74
CA ALA A 54 -1.53 9.67 12.28
C ALA A 54 -2.79 9.27 11.48
N PHE A 55 -3.29 10.13 10.59
CA PHE A 55 -4.53 9.89 9.84
C PHE A 55 -4.27 9.32 8.44
N THR A 56 -3.21 8.52 8.29
CA THR A 56 -2.80 7.93 7.01
C THR A 56 -2.70 6.41 7.10
N PRO A 57 -3.83 5.71 7.33
CA PRO A 57 -3.86 4.26 7.40
C PRO A 57 -3.58 3.62 6.05
N ILE A 58 -2.94 2.46 6.07
CA ILE A 58 -2.70 1.59 4.91
C ILE A 58 -3.47 0.30 5.14
N VAL A 59 -4.21 -0.17 4.13
CA VAL A 59 -4.92 -1.45 4.17
C VAL A 59 -4.50 -2.27 2.96
N VAL A 60 -4.12 -3.52 3.19
CA VAL A 60 -3.84 -4.50 2.15
C VAL A 60 -4.73 -5.71 2.39
N GLU A 61 -5.58 -6.02 1.42
CA GLU A 61 -6.39 -7.23 1.42
C GLU A 61 -5.75 -8.26 0.48
N ALA A 62 -5.44 -9.43 1.02
CA ALA A 62 -4.97 -10.58 0.25
C ALA A 62 -6.14 -11.53 0.01
N VAL A 63 -6.44 -11.77 -1.27
CA VAL A 63 -7.56 -12.57 -1.74
C VAL A 63 -7.07 -13.66 -2.70
N THR A 64 -7.97 -14.58 -3.06
CA THR A 64 -7.69 -15.57 -4.09
C THR A 64 -7.42 -14.92 -5.44
N LEU A 65 -6.71 -15.61 -6.34
CA LEU A 65 -6.50 -15.12 -7.71
C LEU A 65 -7.83 -14.91 -8.46
N LYS A 66 -8.83 -15.76 -8.19
CA LYS A 66 -10.15 -15.65 -8.80
C LYS A 66 -10.83 -14.34 -8.36
N ASP A 67 -10.89 -14.09 -7.07
CA ASP A 67 -11.54 -12.88 -6.53
C ASP A 67 -10.80 -11.61 -6.97
N TYR A 68 -9.47 -11.67 -7.06
CA TYR A 68 -8.67 -10.58 -7.63
C TYR A 68 -9.02 -10.32 -9.11
N ALA A 69 -9.12 -11.35 -9.93
CA ALA A 69 -9.46 -11.22 -11.36
C ALA A 69 -10.89 -10.66 -11.56
N ASP A 70 -11.84 -11.15 -10.76
CA ASP A 70 -13.22 -10.65 -10.76
C ASP A 70 -13.26 -9.17 -10.34
N TRP A 71 -12.51 -8.79 -9.29
CA TRP A 71 -12.41 -7.40 -8.84
C TRP A 71 -11.82 -6.49 -9.91
N VAL A 72 -10.69 -6.85 -10.52
CA VAL A 72 -10.06 -6.06 -11.59
C VAL A 72 -11.02 -5.85 -12.77
N SER A 73 -11.72 -6.92 -13.17
CA SER A 73 -12.67 -6.86 -14.29
C SER A 73 -13.81 -5.87 -13.99
N ASN A 74 -14.35 -5.90 -12.77
CA ASN A 74 -15.39 -4.97 -12.33
C ASN A 74 -14.88 -3.52 -12.28
N GLN A 75 -13.67 -3.27 -11.75
CA GLN A 75 -13.11 -1.92 -11.70
C GLN A 75 -12.88 -1.32 -13.09
N LEU A 76 -12.43 -2.12 -14.06
CA LEU A 76 -12.24 -1.66 -15.44
C LEU A 76 -13.57 -1.25 -16.08
N ILE A 77 -14.64 -2.03 -15.88
CA ILE A 77 -15.98 -1.69 -16.41
C ILE A 77 -16.51 -0.39 -15.79
N LEU A 78 -16.27 -0.18 -14.49
CA LEU A 78 -16.72 1.03 -13.79
C LEU A 78 -15.94 2.29 -14.18
N GLN A 79 -14.70 2.16 -14.67
CA GLN A 79 -13.91 3.30 -15.15
C GLN A 79 -14.24 3.70 -16.60
N THR A 80 -14.96 2.86 -17.34
CA THR A 80 -15.34 3.12 -18.74
C THR A 80 -16.73 3.75 -18.92
N ASN A 81 -17.46 3.98 -17.82
CA ASN A 81 -18.74 4.71 -17.79
C ASN A 81 -18.57 6.06 -17.11
#